data_AF-A0A318MSZ0-F1
#
_entry.id   AF-A0A318MSZ0-F1
#
_cell.length_a   1.000
_cell.length_b   1.000
_cell.length_c   1.000
_cell.angle_alpha   90.00
_cell.angle_beta   90.00
_cell.angle_gamma   90.00
#
_symmetry.space_group_name_H-M   'P 1'
#
loop_
_entity.id
_entity.type
_entity.pdbx_description
1 polymer ?
#
loop_
_entity_poly.entity_id
_entity_poly.type
_entity_poly.pdbx_seq_one_letter_code
_entity_poly.pdbx_strand_id
1 'polypeptide(L)'
;GTHIRKNNIFSEKIPLEAFVLYEEPASFYQTGVWSEALRFLFEKTNINNDSQKEESLEKITQYLHSQHGVRYDIYSGTPSFTVFNSFYLMNYLKKEAPLQEKAVSNTPDKFNRVEKKIVKASIQNFNIVNCNDQGAAVSVLSGALGIKTEVLKINDFGYINETKLVGIDNSFDFISTSPPDVCNNPFFANIYRSPLRIFNFKLKKINGRDYIVDNDNLVRSGFGYHIVCAFLSNNKTFSDYANNRNQYEKDVLIYDACAGPTLGLDLDQYTKEAIDYNHKPDPKQRLVENISKVI
;
A
#
# COMPACT_ATOMS: atom_id res chain seq x y z
N GLY A 1 59.84 -29.52 12.53
CA GLY A 1 59.07 -28.93 11.43
C GLY A 1 57.64 -28.77 11.88
N THR A 2 57.13 -27.54 11.89
CA THR A 2 55.76 -27.23 12.33
C THR A 2 54.78 -27.60 11.23
N HIS A 3 53.76 -28.40 11.55
CA HIS A 3 52.69 -28.76 10.63
C HIS A 3 51.92 -27.51 10.20
N ILE A 4 52.04 -27.12 8.93
CA ILE A 4 51.17 -26.12 8.32
C ILE A 4 49.79 -26.77 8.15
N ARG A 5 48.81 -26.34 8.96
CA ARG A 5 47.39 -26.62 8.69
C ARG A 5 47.02 -25.87 7.41
N LYS A 6 46.70 -26.61 6.35
CA LYS A 6 45.97 -26.07 5.20
C LYS A 6 44.58 -25.66 5.70
N ASN A 7 44.42 -24.39 6.06
CA ASN A 7 43.09 -23.81 6.17
C ASN A 7 42.50 -23.76 4.76
N ASN A 8 41.63 -24.72 4.44
CA ASN A 8 40.72 -24.60 3.30
C ASN A 8 39.76 -23.45 3.61
N ILE A 9 40.16 -22.22 3.30
CA ILE A 9 39.38 -20.99 3.49
C ILE A 9 38.28 -20.86 2.41
N PHE A 10 38.31 -21.69 1.37
CA PHE A 10 37.37 -21.62 0.25
C PHE A 10 36.73 -22.99 -0.03
N SER A 11 35.81 -23.44 0.81
CA SER A 11 34.90 -24.54 0.44
C SER A 11 33.41 -24.17 0.55
N GLU A 12 33.08 -22.92 0.87
CA GLU A 12 31.71 -22.45 0.70
C GLU A 12 31.46 -22.20 -0.79
N LYS A 13 30.73 -23.13 -1.40
CA LYS A 13 30.14 -22.92 -2.71
C LYS A 13 29.11 -21.80 -2.56
N ILE A 14 29.45 -20.60 -3.01
CA ILE A 14 28.47 -19.51 -3.13
C ILE A 14 27.51 -19.91 -4.26
N PRO A 15 26.21 -20.03 -4.01
CA PRO A 15 25.25 -20.34 -5.05
C PRO A 15 25.26 -19.23 -6.10
N LEU A 16 25.37 -19.61 -7.38
CA LEU A 16 25.19 -18.70 -8.49
C LEU A 16 23.70 -18.56 -8.77
N GLU A 17 23.19 -17.33 -8.66
CA GLU A 17 21.83 -16.97 -9.05
C GLU A 17 21.90 -16.08 -10.29
N ALA A 18 21.04 -16.34 -11.26
CA ALA A 18 20.90 -15.51 -12.46
C ALA A 18 19.44 -15.09 -12.60
N PHE A 19 19.21 -13.78 -12.74
CA PHE A 19 17.89 -13.19 -12.94
C PHE A 19 17.85 -12.51 -14.31
N VAL A 20 16.74 -12.65 -15.01
CA VAL A 20 16.46 -11.92 -16.26
C VAL A 20 15.62 -10.71 -15.88
N LEU A 21 16.13 -9.52 -16.20
CA LEU A 21 15.51 -8.24 -15.86
C LEU A 21 15.09 -7.52 -17.14
N TYR A 22 14.15 -6.58 -17.03
CA TYR A 22 13.80 -5.71 -18.16
C TYR A 22 14.94 -4.73 -18.46
N GLU A 23 15.49 -4.13 -17.40
CA GLU A 23 16.58 -3.14 -17.43
C GLU A 23 17.44 -3.26 -16.18
N GLU A 24 18.44 -2.39 -16.05
CA GLU A 24 19.23 -2.28 -14.82
C GLU A 24 18.32 -1.96 -13.61
N PRO A 25 18.56 -2.57 -12.43
CA PRO A 25 17.86 -2.20 -11.22
C PRO A 25 17.95 -0.69 -10.95
N ALA A 26 16.87 -0.13 -10.39
CA ALA A 26 16.77 1.30 -10.14
C ALA A 26 17.92 1.84 -9.29
N SER A 27 18.36 3.06 -9.58
CA SER A 27 19.56 3.66 -8.98
C SER A 27 19.44 3.98 -7.49
N PHE A 28 18.24 3.94 -6.91
CA PHE A 28 18.03 4.10 -5.47
C PHE A 28 18.47 2.86 -4.66
N TYR A 29 18.73 1.72 -5.31
CA TYR A 29 19.26 0.55 -4.62
C TYR A 29 20.72 0.73 -4.20
N GLN A 30 20.97 0.58 -2.91
CA GLN A 30 22.33 0.39 -2.40
C GLN A 30 22.87 -0.98 -2.84
N THR A 31 24.20 -1.12 -2.90
CA THR A 31 24.88 -2.33 -3.40
C THR A 31 24.35 -3.61 -2.72
N GLY A 32 23.81 -4.54 -3.51
CA GLY A 32 23.36 -5.87 -3.06
C GLY A 32 21.95 -5.95 -2.45
N VAL A 33 21.26 -4.83 -2.23
CA VAL A 33 19.89 -4.85 -1.66
C VAL A 33 18.85 -5.28 -2.70
N TRP A 34 19.06 -4.92 -3.96
CA TRP A 34 18.17 -5.29 -5.07
C TRP A 34 18.08 -6.81 -5.28
N SER A 35 19.14 -7.57 -5.01
CA SER A 35 19.10 -9.03 -5.15
C SER A 35 18.17 -9.70 -4.13
N GLU A 36 18.00 -9.12 -2.94
CA GLU A 36 17.01 -9.63 -1.97
C GLU A 36 15.57 -9.35 -2.44
N ALA A 37 15.32 -8.19 -3.06
CA ALA A 37 14.05 -7.91 -3.72
C ALA A 37 13.78 -8.92 -4.85
N LEU A 38 14.78 -9.23 -5.69
CA LEU A 38 14.63 -10.20 -6.76
C LEU A 38 14.35 -11.61 -6.24
N ARG A 39 15.11 -12.10 -5.24
CA ARG A 39 14.83 -13.41 -4.62
C ARG A 39 13.39 -13.48 -4.13
N PHE A 40 12.95 -12.44 -3.40
CA PHE A 40 11.58 -12.35 -2.93
C PHE A 40 10.58 -12.40 -4.09
N LEU A 41 10.76 -11.61 -5.13
CA LEU A 41 9.83 -11.57 -6.26
C LEU A 41 9.76 -12.91 -7.00
N PHE A 42 10.91 -13.48 -7.37
CA PHE A 42 10.95 -14.74 -8.10
C PHE A 42 10.40 -15.92 -7.28
N GLU A 43 10.59 -15.90 -5.95
CA GLU A 43 10.02 -16.93 -5.07
C GLU A 43 8.50 -16.75 -4.86
N LYS A 44 8.02 -15.51 -4.77
CA LYS A 44 6.66 -15.22 -4.28
C LYS A 44 5.63 -14.88 -5.35
N THR A 45 6.06 -14.40 -6.52
CA THR A 45 5.14 -13.80 -7.51
C THR A 45 5.10 -14.54 -8.85
N ASN A 46 5.97 -15.53 -9.07
CA ASN A 46 6.05 -16.29 -10.33
C ASN A 46 6.21 -15.39 -11.58
N ILE A 47 7.02 -14.34 -11.46
CA ILE A 47 7.32 -13.35 -12.53
C ILE A 47 8.33 -13.84 -13.57
N ASN A 48 8.83 -15.06 -13.42
CA ASN A 48 9.90 -15.64 -14.23
C ASN A 48 9.55 -15.83 -15.72
N ASN A 49 8.28 -15.69 -16.10
CA ASN A 49 7.81 -15.87 -17.48
C ASN A 49 7.22 -14.60 -18.10
N ASP A 50 7.36 -13.47 -17.43
CA ASP A 50 6.65 -12.25 -17.79
C ASP A 50 7.34 -11.57 -18.96
N SER A 51 6.60 -11.35 -20.05
CA SER A 51 7.15 -10.68 -21.22
C SER A 51 6.93 -9.17 -21.21
N GLN A 52 6.02 -8.67 -20.38
CA GLN A 52 5.61 -7.26 -20.30
C GLN A 52 5.75 -6.73 -18.88
N LYS A 53 6.18 -5.47 -18.74
CA LYS A 53 6.39 -4.80 -17.44
C LYS A 53 5.09 -4.72 -16.63
N GLU A 54 3.97 -4.52 -17.33
CA GLU A 54 2.62 -4.45 -16.80
C GLU A 54 2.23 -5.77 -16.11
N GLU A 55 2.55 -6.93 -16.71
CA GLU A 55 2.25 -8.25 -16.12
C GLU A 55 2.97 -8.44 -14.77
N SER A 56 4.25 -8.06 -14.71
CA SER A 56 5.00 -8.11 -13.46
C SER A 56 4.47 -7.15 -12.41
N LEU A 57 4.08 -5.93 -12.81
CA LEU A 57 3.44 -4.96 -11.91
C LEU A 57 2.13 -5.48 -11.33
N GLU A 58 1.30 -6.14 -12.15
CA GLU A 58 0.05 -6.76 -11.68
C GLU A 58 0.32 -7.84 -10.64
N LYS A 59 1.26 -8.75 -10.90
CA LYS A 59 1.65 -9.83 -9.98
C LYS A 59 2.23 -9.31 -8.67
N ILE A 60 3.09 -8.29 -8.74
CA ILE A 60 3.63 -7.60 -7.56
C ILE A 60 2.48 -7.01 -6.73
N THR A 61 1.63 -6.22 -7.37
CA THR A 61 0.51 -5.52 -6.70
C THR A 61 -0.44 -6.50 -6.05
N GLN A 62 -0.82 -7.56 -6.75
CA GLN A 62 -1.71 -8.59 -6.25
C GLN A 62 -1.11 -9.38 -5.08
N TYR A 63 0.18 -9.71 -5.16
CA TYR A 63 0.88 -10.39 -4.07
C TYR A 63 0.95 -9.52 -2.82
N LEU A 64 1.34 -8.24 -2.97
CA LEU A 64 1.46 -7.32 -1.84
C LEU A 64 0.11 -7.08 -1.15
N HIS A 65 -0.97 -6.94 -1.92
CA HIS A 65 -2.32 -6.77 -1.40
C HIS A 65 -2.85 -8.00 -0.65
N SER A 66 -2.67 -9.20 -1.21
CA SER A 66 -3.44 -10.38 -0.78
C SER A 66 -2.62 -11.50 -0.15
N GLN A 67 -1.30 -11.55 -0.36
CA GLN A 67 -0.49 -12.74 -0.07
C GLN A 67 0.76 -12.46 0.76
N HIS A 68 1.26 -11.22 0.80
CA HIS A 68 2.45 -10.86 1.57
C HIS A 68 2.26 -11.09 3.09
N GLY A 69 1.00 -11.05 3.54
CA GLY A 69 0.63 -11.26 4.94
C GLY A 69 0.84 -10.01 5.80
N VAL A 70 0.86 -8.84 5.16
CA VAL A 70 0.70 -7.52 5.79
C VAL A 70 -0.77 -7.11 5.80
N ARG A 71 -1.11 -6.14 6.64
CA ARG A 71 -2.47 -5.73 6.99
C ARG A 71 -2.57 -4.23 7.07
N TYR A 72 -3.69 -3.70 6.62
CA TYR A 72 -3.88 -2.25 6.61
C TYR A 72 -3.99 -1.64 8.04
N ASP A 73 -3.34 -0.50 8.28
CA ASP A 73 -3.43 0.27 9.52
C ASP A 73 -4.74 1.05 9.57
N ILE A 74 -5.73 0.45 10.22
CA ILE A 74 -7.05 1.05 10.44
C ILE A 74 -7.08 2.04 11.61
N TYR A 75 -6.00 2.15 12.41
CA TYR A 75 -6.00 2.89 13.67
C TYR A 75 -5.32 4.24 13.56
N SER A 76 -4.10 4.28 13.01
CA SER A 76 -3.24 5.47 13.06
C SER A 76 -2.82 6.01 11.69
N GLY A 77 -2.81 5.14 10.67
CA GLY A 77 -2.37 5.43 9.31
C GLY A 77 -0.93 5.90 9.21
N THR A 78 -0.13 5.66 10.25
CA THR A 78 1.28 6.03 10.22
C THR A 78 2.01 4.95 9.42
N PRO A 79 2.84 5.34 8.42
CA PRO A 79 3.60 4.35 7.68
C PRO A 79 4.58 3.65 8.62
N SER A 80 4.68 2.33 8.46
CA SER A 80 5.58 1.50 9.27
C SER A 80 6.91 1.23 8.58
N PHE A 81 6.95 1.32 7.25
CA PHE A 81 8.09 0.97 6.42
C PHE A 81 8.56 2.13 5.53
N THR A 82 7.74 3.14 5.34
CA THR A 82 8.11 4.39 4.65
C THR A 82 8.36 5.51 5.66
N VAL A 83 9.54 6.13 5.62
CA VAL A 83 9.88 7.28 6.47
C VAL A 83 10.60 8.33 5.64
N PHE A 84 10.02 9.53 5.52
CA PHE A 84 10.51 10.59 4.63
C PHE A 84 10.81 10.02 3.24
N ASN A 85 12.07 10.15 2.79
CA ASN A 85 12.56 9.77 1.48
C ASN A 85 13.18 8.36 1.48
N SER A 86 12.61 7.41 2.22
CA SER A 86 13.24 6.10 2.40
C SER A 86 12.22 5.00 2.68
N PHE A 87 12.50 3.82 2.14
CA PHE A 87 11.73 2.61 2.36
C PHE A 87 12.59 1.52 3.00
N TYR A 88 12.17 1.01 4.14
CA TYR A 88 12.87 -0.06 4.86
C TYR A 88 12.56 -1.43 4.24
N LEU A 89 13.08 -1.69 3.04
CA LEU A 89 12.80 -2.90 2.27
C LEU A 89 12.98 -4.18 3.10
N MET A 90 14.14 -4.38 3.74
CA MET A 90 14.38 -5.62 4.49
C MET A 90 13.39 -5.83 5.64
N ASN A 91 13.01 -4.75 6.32
CA ASN A 91 11.98 -4.79 7.36
C ASN A 91 10.62 -5.11 6.76
N TYR A 92 10.28 -4.55 5.60
CA TYR A 92 9.03 -4.84 4.91
C TYR A 92 8.93 -6.29 4.44
N LEU A 93 10.01 -6.85 3.87
CA LEU A 93 10.08 -8.24 3.42
C LEU A 93 9.92 -9.22 4.60
N LYS A 94 10.56 -8.91 5.74
CA LYS A 94 10.48 -9.70 6.98
C LYS A 94 9.23 -9.41 7.81
N LYS A 95 8.56 -8.29 7.54
CA LYS A 95 7.41 -7.75 8.28
C LYS A 95 7.77 -7.35 9.73
N GLU A 96 8.96 -6.77 9.89
CA GLU A 96 9.57 -6.35 11.15
C GLU A 96 9.63 -4.81 11.25
N ALA A 97 8.52 -4.14 11.56
CA ALA A 97 8.48 -2.68 11.64
C ALA A 97 9.43 -2.10 12.71
N PRO A 98 10.22 -1.05 12.40
CA PRO A 98 11.16 -0.43 13.33
C PRO A 98 10.47 0.60 14.25
N LEU A 99 9.79 0.18 15.32
CA LEU A 99 9.21 1.13 16.30
C LEU A 99 9.71 0.94 17.74
N GLN A 100 10.19 2.06 18.32
CA GLN A 100 10.57 2.23 19.73
C GLN A 100 9.35 2.54 20.64
N GLU A 101 9.46 2.15 21.91
CA GLU A 101 8.43 2.35 22.94
C GLU A 101 8.26 3.82 23.35
N LYS A 102 7.02 4.33 23.35
CA LYS A 102 6.63 5.49 24.16
C LYS A 102 5.26 5.30 24.83
N ALA A 103 5.22 5.60 26.12
CA ALA A 103 4.00 5.61 26.93
C ALA A 103 3.07 6.76 26.49
N VAL A 104 1.75 6.52 26.50
CA VAL A 104 0.72 7.55 26.24
C VAL A 104 -0.38 7.38 27.28
N SER A 105 -0.85 8.52 27.79
CA SER A 105 -1.78 8.81 28.90
C SER A 105 -2.93 7.82 29.18
N ASN A 106 -3.34 7.75 30.46
CA ASN A 106 -4.42 6.92 31.01
C ASN A 106 -5.82 7.61 31.02
N THR A 107 -6.04 8.66 30.22
CA THR A 107 -7.30 9.42 30.26
C THR A 107 -8.41 8.73 29.46
N PRO A 108 -9.60 8.46 30.04
CA PRO A 108 -10.75 7.95 29.29
C PRO A 108 -11.24 8.94 28.23
N ASP A 109 -11.82 8.43 27.14
CA ASP A 109 -12.46 9.26 26.13
C ASP A 109 -13.85 9.78 26.56
N LYS A 110 -14.47 10.62 25.73
CA LYS A 110 -15.80 11.22 25.98
C LYS A 110 -16.95 10.22 26.11
N PHE A 111 -16.72 8.94 25.81
CA PHE A 111 -17.70 7.85 25.95
C PHE A 111 -17.40 6.98 27.17
N ASN A 112 -16.55 7.46 28.08
CA ASN A 112 -16.10 6.76 29.27
C ASN A 112 -15.39 5.43 28.96
N ARG A 113 -14.81 5.32 27.75
CA ARG A 113 -13.94 4.21 27.38
C ARG A 113 -12.54 4.61 27.78
N VAL A 114 -11.94 3.84 28.67
CA VAL A 114 -10.49 3.91 28.83
C VAL A 114 -9.93 3.29 27.56
N GLU A 115 -9.07 4.01 26.82
CA GLU A 115 -8.25 3.37 25.78
C GLU A 115 -7.47 2.28 26.52
N LYS A 116 -7.96 1.03 26.47
CA LYS A 116 -7.15 -0.12 26.86
C LYS A 116 -6.06 -0.13 25.82
N LYS A 117 -4.96 0.57 26.09
CA LYS A 117 -3.77 0.40 25.28
C LYS A 117 -3.53 -1.09 25.28
N ILE A 118 -3.42 -1.70 24.11
CA ILE A 118 -2.65 -2.92 23.98
C ILE A 118 -1.28 -2.50 24.54
N VAL A 119 -1.07 -2.72 25.84
CA VAL A 119 0.22 -2.59 26.49
C VAL A 119 0.99 -3.69 25.81
N LYS A 120 1.69 -3.33 24.73
CA LYS A 120 2.49 -4.19 23.87
C LYS A 120 2.32 -5.64 24.26
N ALA A 121 1.26 -6.29 23.76
CA ALA A 121 1.43 -7.70 23.50
C ALA A 121 2.74 -7.77 22.72
N SER A 122 3.61 -8.69 23.10
CA SER A 122 4.85 -9.00 22.40
C SER A 122 4.53 -9.52 20.99
N ILE A 123 3.88 -8.71 20.16
CA ILE A 123 3.67 -8.92 18.75
C ILE A 123 4.97 -8.41 18.15
N GLN A 124 6.00 -9.24 18.20
CA GLN A 124 7.29 -9.03 17.53
C GLN A 124 7.17 -8.89 15.99
N ASN A 125 5.96 -8.77 15.44
CA ASN A 125 5.64 -8.85 14.01
C ASN A 125 4.50 -7.87 13.68
N PHE A 126 4.77 -6.57 13.63
CA PHE A 126 3.79 -5.65 13.05
C PHE A 126 3.85 -5.78 11.53
N ASN A 127 3.08 -6.73 11.00
CA ASN A 127 2.76 -6.79 9.58
C ASN A 127 1.71 -5.70 9.24
N ILE A 128 1.84 -4.49 9.76
CA ILE A 128 0.87 -3.40 9.58
C ILE A 128 1.42 -2.40 8.56
N VAL A 129 0.59 -1.99 7.61
CA VAL A 129 0.95 -1.15 6.47
C VAL A 129 -0.11 -0.09 6.23
N ASN A 130 0.24 1.02 5.61
CA ASN A 130 -0.74 1.96 5.03
C ASN A 130 -0.52 2.08 3.51
N CYS A 131 -1.22 3.04 2.87
CA CYS A 131 -1.03 3.31 1.44
C CYS A 131 0.38 3.77 1.09
N ASN A 132 1.06 4.52 1.97
CA ASN A 132 2.44 4.95 1.75
C ASN A 132 3.38 3.75 1.71
N ASP A 133 3.20 2.79 2.63
CA ASP A 133 3.99 1.55 2.65
C ASP A 133 3.73 0.71 1.39
N GLN A 134 2.46 0.55 1.01
CA GLN A 134 2.08 -0.27 -0.14
C GLN A 134 2.51 0.33 -1.49
N GLY A 135 2.25 1.62 -1.73
CA GLY A 135 2.66 2.30 -2.96
C GLY A 135 4.19 2.32 -3.10
N ALA A 136 4.91 2.56 -2.00
CA ALA A 136 6.37 2.48 -1.97
C ALA A 136 6.86 1.04 -2.22
N ALA A 137 6.23 0.03 -1.61
CA ALA A 137 6.62 -1.36 -1.79
C ALA A 137 6.49 -1.82 -3.25
N VAL A 138 5.38 -1.49 -3.93
CA VAL A 138 5.22 -1.79 -5.36
C VAL A 138 6.33 -1.10 -6.15
N SER A 139 6.55 0.20 -5.94
CA SER A 139 7.56 0.96 -6.69
C SER A 139 8.98 0.44 -6.49
N VAL A 140 9.39 0.18 -5.24
CA VAL A 140 10.71 -0.35 -4.88
C VAL A 140 10.91 -1.72 -5.52
N LEU A 141 9.97 -2.64 -5.34
CA LEU A 141 10.08 -4.00 -5.88
C LEU A 141 10.12 -4.00 -7.42
N SER A 142 9.28 -3.21 -8.08
CA SER A 142 9.34 -3.02 -9.54
C SER A 142 10.68 -2.45 -10.01
N GLY A 143 11.26 -1.53 -9.23
CA GLY A 143 12.59 -1.00 -9.49
C GLY A 143 13.69 -2.07 -9.49
N ALA A 144 13.54 -3.18 -8.74
CA ALA A 144 14.51 -4.28 -8.78
C ALA A 144 14.55 -4.97 -10.15
N LEU A 145 13.41 -4.98 -10.87
CA LEU A 145 13.27 -5.53 -12.22
C LEU A 145 13.70 -4.55 -13.32
N GLY A 146 14.11 -3.33 -12.96
CA GLY A 146 14.39 -2.25 -13.91
C GLY A 146 13.11 -1.60 -14.46
N ILE A 147 11.96 -1.76 -13.79
CA ILE A 147 10.71 -1.10 -14.18
C ILE A 147 10.68 0.28 -13.52
N LYS A 148 10.71 1.33 -14.34
CA LYS A 148 10.56 2.71 -13.85
C LYS A 148 9.11 2.96 -13.46
N THR A 149 8.90 3.22 -12.19
CA THR A 149 7.61 3.57 -11.61
C THR A 149 7.71 4.89 -10.87
N GLU A 150 6.55 5.46 -10.58
CA GLU A 150 6.41 6.66 -9.78
C GLU A 150 5.49 6.36 -8.61
N VAL A 151 5.69 7.07 -7.49
CA VAL A 151 4.74 7.07 -6.40
C VAL A 151 3.92 8.34 -6.46
N LEU A 152 2.62 8.16 -6.65
CA LEU A 152 1.67 9.23 -6.79
C LEU A 152 0.86 9.37 -5.53
N LYS A 153 0.81 10.60 -5.05
CA LYS A 153 -0.12 11.05 -4.05
C LYS A 153 -1.33 11.62 -4.74
N ILE A 154 -2.47 10.98 -4.53
CA ILE A 154 -3.75 11.46 -5.04
C ILE A 154 -4.39 12.29 -3.92
N ASN A 155 -4.57 13.58 -4.18
CA ASN A 155 -5.22 14.50 -3.22
C ASN A 155 -6.70 14.18 -3.05
N ASP A 156 -7.29 14.75 -1.99
CA ASP A 156 -8.64 14.49 -1.50
C ASP A 156 -9.68 14.42 -2.61
N PHE A 157 -10.31 13.25 -2.76
CA PHE A 157 -11.26 13.02 -3.86
C PHE A 157 -12.63 12.47 -3.46
N GLY A 158 -13.03 12.70 -2.22
CA GLY A 158 -14.35 12.28 -1.71
C GLY A 158 -14.27 10.93 -1.01
N TYR A 159 -15.25 10.05 -1.18
CA TYR A 159 -15.22 8.71 -0.59
C TYR A 159 -14.84 7.68 -1.65
N ILE A 160 -14.28 6.56 -1.23
CA ILE A 160 -14.11 5.43 -2.13
C ILE A 160 -15.33 4.52 -2.14
N ASN A 161 -15.51 3.80 -3.23
CA ASN A 161 -16.39 2.66 -3.28
C ASN A 161 -15.93 1.61 -2.26
N GLU A 162 -16.86 0.76 -1.83
CA GLU A 162 -16.55 -0.39 -0.98
C GLU A 162 -15.46 -1.25 -1.64
N THR A 163 -14.27 -1.28 -1.03
CA THR A 163 -13.12 -2.02 -1.54
C THR A 163 -12.49 -2.90 -0.48
N LYS A 164 -11.76 -3.94 -0.90
CA LYS A 164 -10.98 -4.75 0.02
C LYS A 164 -9.70 -4.00 0.37
N LEU A 165 -9.32 -4.04 1.64
CA LEU A 165 -8.05 -3.50 2.10
C LEU A 165 -7.03 -4.64 2.23
N VAL A 166 -5.76 -4.29 2.02
CA VAL A 166 -4.64 -5.23 2.19
C VAL A 166 -4.73 -5.99 3.51
N GLY A 167 -4.69 -7.32 3.41
CA GLY A 167 -4.71 -8.26 4.55
C GLY A 167 -5.96 -8.24 5.45
N ILE A 168 -7.06 -7.62 5.01
CA ILE A 168 -8.37 -7.74 5.65
C ILE A 168 -9.13 -8.87 4.96
N ASP A 169 -9.16 -10.04 5.61
CA ASP A 169 -9.91 -11.22 5.18
C ASP A 169 -10.64 -11.90 6.35
N ASN A 170 -11.43 -12.94 6.04
CA ASN A 170 -12.23 -13.71 6.99
C ASN A 170 -11.42 -14.40 8.11
N SER A 171 -10.09 -14.39 8.10
CA SER A 171 -9.24 -15.05 9.11
C SER A 171 -9.02 -14.20 10.38
N PHE A 172 -9.72 -13.07 10.52
CA PHE A 172 -9.51 -12.14 11.62
C PHE A 172 -10.52 -12.33 12.78
N ASP A 173 -10.09 -13.05 13.82
CA ASP A 173 -10.90 -13.42 15.01
C ASP A 173 -11.36 -12.25 15.90
N PHE A 174 -10.93 -11.01 15.67
CA PHE A 174 -11.28 -9.86 16.52
C PHE A 174 -12.35 -8.93 15.95
N ILE A 175 -12.79 -9.16 14.70
CA ILE A 175 -13.88 -8.39 14.07
C ILE A 175 -15.01 -9.38 13.76
N SER A 176 -16.17 -9.17 14.38
CA SER A 176 -17.36 -10.01 14.17
C SER A 176 -17.62 -10.19 12.68
N THR A 177 -17.80 -11.45 12.24
CA THR A 177 -18.07 -11.90 10.87
C THR A 177 -19.44 -11.47 10.36
N SER A 178 -19.78 -10.20 10.53
CA SER A 178 -20.86 -9.50 9.83
C SER A 178 -20.87 -8.05 10.32
N PRO A 179 -20.75 -7.04 9.44
CA PRO A 179 -20.82 -7.07 7.97
C PRO A 179 -19.49 -6.61 7.31
N PRO A 180 -19.34 -6.62 5.96
CA PRO A 180 -18.36 -7.41 5.19
C PRO A 180 -16.92 -6.85 5.15
N ASP A 181 -15.98 -7.67 4.65
CA ASP A 181 -14.55 -7.42 4.36
C ASP A 181 -14.24 -6.23 3.41
N VAL A 182 -15.20 -5.32 3.22
CA VAL A 182 -15.14 -4.18 2.32
C VAL A 182 -15.22 -2.88 3.12
N CYS A 183 -14.32 -1.96 2.80
CA CYS A 183 -14.21 -0.65 3.41
C CYS A 183 -14.51 0.41 2.35
N ASN A 184 -15.48 1.28 2.60
CA ASN A 184 -15.72 2.50 1.80
C ASN A 184 -15.12 3.76 2.45
N ASN A 185 -14.37 3.60 3.55
CA ASN A 185 -13.68 4.71 4.21
C ASN A 185 -12.40 4.25 4.94
N PRO A 186 -11.30 3.98 4.22
CA PRO A 186 -10.06 3.50 4.83
C PRO A 186 -9.23 4.57 5.53
N PHE A 187 -9.59 5.86 5.46
CA PHE A 187 -8.74 6.94 5.96
C PHE A 187 -9.50 7.94 6.83
N PHE A 188 -9.28 7.85 8.15
CA PHE A 188 -9.42 8.90 9.19
C PHE A 188 -10.71 9.69 9.35
N ALA A 189 -11.83 9.04 9.69
CA ALA A 189 -12.85 9.72 10.48
C ALA A 189 -12.42 9.53 11.92
N ASN A 190 -11.43 10.31 12.37
CA ASN A 190 -10.99 10.21 13.75
C ASN A 190 -12.20 10.45 14.66
N ILE A 191 -12.80 9.44 15.29
CA ILE A 191 -13.80 9.76 16.33
C ILE A 191 -13.15 10.12 17.67
N TYR A 192 -11.81 10.18 17.72
CA TYR A 192 -10.78 9.89 18.76
C TYR A 192 -10.11 8.47 18.69
N ARG A 193 -9.88 7.94 17.46
CA ARG A 193 -8.94 6.86 17.00
C ARG A 193 -9.57 5.55 16.52
N SER A 194 -10.51 5.66 15.57
CA SER A 194 -11.44 4.62 15.08
C SER A 194 -10.84 3.21 14.85
N PRO A 195 -11.44 2.15 15.44
CA PRO A 195 -11.47 0.82 14.83
C PRO A 195 -12.55 0.82 13.74
N LEU A 196 -12.27 0.22 12.56
CA LEU A 196 -13.17 0.10 11.40
C LEU A 196 -14.67 0.19 11.75
N ARG A 197 -15.35 1.26 11.34
CA ARG A 197 -16.81 1.24 11.19
C ARG A 197 -17.10 0.86 9.74
N ILE A 198 -17.39 -0.41 9.53
CA ILE A 198 -18.01 -0.88 8.29
C ILE A 198 -19.44 -0.32 8.30
N PHE A 199 -19.72 0.65 7.44
CA PHE A 199 -21.03 1.28 7.37
C PHE A 199 -22.02 0.33 6.72
N ASN A 200 -22.77 -0.42 7.54
CA ASN A 200 -23.99 -1.05 7.07
C ASN A 200 -25.08 0.02 6.91
N PHE A 201 -25.25 0.56 5.70
CA PHE A 201 -26.41 1.39 5.42
C PHE A 201 -27.68 0.55 5.59
N LYS A 202 -28.59 0.99 6.45
CA LYS A 202 -29.98 0.52 6.40
C LYS A 202 -30.75 1.45 5.50
N LEU A 203 -31.21 0.93 4.37
CA LEU A 203 -32.25 1.58 3.59
C LEU A 203 -33.55 1.55 4.41
N LYS A 204 -34.12 2.71 4.70
CA LYS A 204 -35.46 2.82 5.27
C LYS A 204 -36.38 3.33 4.19
N LYS A 205 -37.51 2.64 3.99
CA LYS A 205 -38.58 3.17 3.16
C LYS A 205 -39.29 4.29 3.90
N ILE A 206 -39.31 5.48 3.30
CA ILE A 206 -40.14 6.61 3.74
C ILE A 206 -41.04 6.94 2.55
N ASN A 207 -42.37 6.85 2.71
CA ASN A 207 -43.34 7.12 1.63
C ASN A 207 -43.06 6.33 0.33
N GLY A 208 -42.66 5.06 0.44
CA GLY A 208 -42.44 4.17 -0.70
C GLY A 208 -41.13 4.37 -1.48
N ARG A 209 -40.29 5.35 -1.09
CA ARG A 209 -38.93 5.51 -1.62
C ARG A 209 -37.92 5.03 -0.60
N ASP A 210 -36.85 4.39 -1.08
CA ASP A 210 -35.72 4.00 -0.24
C ASP A 210 -34.90 5.25 0.10
N TYR A 211 -34.69 5.50 1.39
CA TYR A 211 -33.79 6.54 1.88
C TYR A 211 -32.65 5.86 2.63
N ILE A 212 -31.44 6.31 2.38
CA ILE A 212 -30.29 5.99 3.22
C ILE A 212 -30.55 6.68 4.56
N VAL A 213 -30.83 5.89 5.60
CA VAL A 213 -30.92 6.44 6.96
C VAL A 213 -29.55 6.25 7.57
N ASP A 214 -28.73 7.28 7.37
CA ASP A 214 -27.49 7.43 8.10
C ASP A 214 -27.87 7.64 9.56
N ASN A 215 -27.67 6.61 10.38
CA ASN A 215 -28.12 6.66 11.77
C ASN A 215 -27.23 7.56 12.63
N ASP A 216 -26.12 8.05 12.08
CA ASP A 216 -25.17 8.88 12.77
C ASP A 216 -24.79 10.06 11.87
N ASN A 217 -24.96 11.31 12.35
CA ASN A 217 -24.46 12.54 11.73
C ASN A 217 -22.90 12.61 11.73
N LEU A 218 -22.23 11.50 11.44
CA LEU A 218 -20.78 11.39 11.46
C LEU A 218 -20.22 11.82 10.11
N VAL A 219 -19.42 12.88 10.16
CA VAL A 219 -18.62 13.34 9.04
C VAL A 219 -17.70 12.19 8.64
N ARG A 220 -18.01 11.55 7.51
CA ARG A 220 -17.04 10.67 6.87
C ARG A 220 -15.85 11.54 6.48
N SER A 221 -14.66 11.00 6.67
CA SER A 221 -13.43 11.59 6.22
C SER A 221 -13.25 11.32 4.73
N GLY A 222 -12.83 12.35 3.99
CA GLY A 222 -12.44 12.16 2.61
C GLY A 222 -11.28 11.19 2.51
N PHE A 223 -11.29 10.38 1.47
CA PHE A 223 -10.14 9.69 0.91
C PHE A 223 -9.14 10.74 0.44
N GLY A 224 -8.22 11.06 1.35
CA GLY A 224 -7.21 12.09 1.17
C GLY A 224 -5.82 11.52 1.31
N TYR A 225 -4.89 12.07 0.53
CA TYR A 225 -3.47 11.71 0.57
C TYR A 225 -3.19 10.21 0.35
N HIS A 226 -4.00 9.57 -0.51
CA HIS A 226 -3.77 8.18 -0.86
C HIS A 226 -2.58 8.05 -1.78
N ILE A 227 -1.77 7.04 -1.50
CA ILE A 227 -0.55 6.77 -2.24
C ILE A 227 -0.74 5.51 -3.08
N VAL A 228 -0.45 5.64 -4.37
CA VAL A 228 -0.46 4.53 -5.33
C VAL A 228 0.88 4.45 -6.04
N CYS A 229 1.19 3.29 -6.60
CA CYS A 229 2.24 3.17 -7.59
C CYS A 229 1.66 3.50 -8.96
N ALA A 230 2.45 4.21 -9.76
CA ALA A 230 2.10 4.60 -11.11
C ALA A 230 3.17 4.17 -12.08
N PHE A 231 2.72 3.79 -13.26
CA PHE A 231 3.59 3.33 -14.33
C PHE A 231 3.25 4.08 -15.61
N LEU A 232 4.29 4.53 -16.29
CA LEU A 232 4.21 5.07 -17.63
C LEU A 232 4.99 4.15 -18.57
N SER A 233 4.33 3.71 -19.64
CA SER A 233 4.97 2.90 -20.66
C SER A 233 6.20 3.61 -21.27
N ASN A 234 7.12 2.83 -21.82
CA ASN A 234 8.34 3.31 -22.47
C ASN A 234 9.26 4.11 -21.53
N ASN A 235 9.30 3.78 -20.23
CA ASN A 235 10.18 4.40 -19.23
C ASN A 235 10.01 5.91 -19.07
N LYS A 236 8.84 6.44 -19.43
CA LYS A 236 8.53 7.83 -19.19
C LYS A 236 8.26 8.06 -17.71
N THR A 237 8.28 9.34 -17.35
CA THR A 237 8.06 9.87 -16.01
C THR A 237 7.15 11.09 -16.12
N PHE A 238 6.60 11.56 -15.00
CA PHE A 238 5.83 12.81 -14.95
C PHE A 238 6.58 14.00 -15.56
N SER A 239 7.91 14.06 -15.42
CA SER A 239 8.73 15.12 -16.04
C SER A 239 8.62 15.15 -17.56
N ASP A 240 8.45 14.00 -18.20
CA ASP A 240 8.27 13.92 -19.66
C ASP A 240 6.94 14.53 -20.12
N TYR A 241 6.02 14.74 -19.19
CA TYR A 241 4.70 15.33 -19.41
C TYR A 241 4.54 16.72 -18.76
N ALA A 242 5.64 17.38 -18.36
CA ALA A 242 5.59 18.66 -17.64
C ALA A 242 4.72 19.73 -18.33
N ASN A 243 4.64 19.70 -19.67
CA ASN A 243 3.85 20.64 -20.48
C ASN A 243 2.50 20.08 -20.95
N ASN A 244 2.17 18.82 -20.65
CA ASN A 244 0.95 18.17 -21.11
C ASN A 244 0.38 17.19 -20.06
N ARG A 245 -0.07 17.75 -18.95
CA ARG A 245 -0.72 16.99 -17.86
C ARG A 245 -1.92 16.17 -18.33
N ASN A 246 -2.72 16.68 -19.27
CA ASN A 246 -3.88 15.95 -19.77
C ASN A 246 -3.49 14.64 -20.47
N GLN A 247 -2.31 14.60 -21.09
CA GLN A 247 -1.80 13.37 -21.68
C GLN A 247 -1.23 12.44 -20.60
N TYR A 248 -0.55 12.98 -19.59
CA TYR A 248 -0.09 12.19 -18.44
C TYR A 248 -1.23 11.39 -17.81
N GLU A 249 -2.35 12.05 -17.52
CA GLU A 249 -3.51 11.41 -16.87
C GLU A 249 -4.13 10.29 -17.72
N LYS A 250 -3.93 10.31 -19.05
CA LYS A 250 -4.39 9.25 -19.97
C LYS A 250 -3.41 8.10 -20.11
N ASP A 251 -2.12 8.39 -20.00
CA ASP A 251 -1.05 7.42 -20.26
C ASP A 251 -0.61 6.69 -18.98
N VAL A 252 -0.85 7.28 -17.82
CA VAL A 252 -0.43 6.72 -16.53
C VAL A 252 -1.35 5.56 -16.12
N LEU A 253 -0.75 4.44 -15.79
CA LEU A 253 -1.42 3.26 -15.25
C LEU A 253 -1.22 3.20 -13.73
N ILE A 254 -2.31 2.96 -13.00
CA ILE A 254 -2.36 2.95 -11.54
C ILE A 254 -2.34 1.51 -11.02
N TYR A 255 -1.45 1.28 -10.06
CA TYR A 255 -1.27 0.03 -9.34
C TYR A 255 -1.44 0.30 -7.84
N ASP A 256 -2.54 -0.17 -7.28
CA ASP A 256 -2.94 0.08 -5.90
C ASP A 256 -2.98 -1.24 -5.12
N ALA A 257 -1.95 -1.48 -4.29
CA ALA A 257 -1.87 -2.64 -3.41
C ALA A 257 -2.50 -2.38 -2.03
N CYS A 258 -3.04 -1.20 -1.78
CA CYS A 258 -3.58 -0.80 -0.49
C CYS A 258 -5.10 -0.91 -0.43
N ALA A 259 -5.78 -0.29 -1.39
CA ALA A 259 -7.23 -0.17 -1.46
C ALA A 259 -7.71 -0.80 -2.77
N GLY A 260 -7.63 -2.13 -2.86
CA GLY A 260 -7.80 -2.83 -4.14
C GLY A 260 -7.81 -4.37 -4.04
N PRO A 261 -7.08 -5.09 -4.92
CA PRO A 261 -6.02 -4.55 -5.79
C PRO A 261 -6.58 -3.89 -7.06
N THR A 262 -6.06 -2.71 -7.40
CA THR A 262 -6.23 -2.12 -8.74
C THR A 262 -5.02 -2.48 -9.59
N LEU A 263 -5.29 -2.96 -10.80
CA LEU A 263 -4.30 -3.52 -11.71
C LEU A 263 -4.31 -2.74 -13.04
N GLY A 264 -3.43 -1.75 -13.16
CA GLY A 264 -3.13 -1.10 -14.45
C GLY A 264 -4.27 -0.27 -15.05
N LEU A 265 -5.13 0.36 -14.23
CA LEU A 265 -6.16 1.27 -14.74
C LEU A 265 -5.57 2.63 -15.08
N ASP A 266 -6.07 3.29 -16.12
CA ASP A 266 -5.74 4.70 -16.32
C ASP A 266 -6.30 5.56 -15.17
N LEU A 267 -5.80 6.79 -14.99
CA LEU A 267 -6.20 7.61 -13.84
C LEU A 267 -7.70 7.91 -13.84
N ASP A 268 -8.34 8.10 -15.00
CA ASP A 268 -9.76 8.42 -15.07
C ASP A 268 -10.62 7.18 -14.79
N GLN A 269 -10.22 6.00 -15.28
CA GLN A 269 -10.81 4.71 -14.94
C GLN A 269 -10.68 4.44 -13.44
N TYR A 270 -9.47 4.56 -12.88
CA TYR A 270 -9.23 4.40 -11.44
C TYR A 270 -10.12 5.35 -10.63
N THR A 271 -10.18 6.62 -11.01
CA THR A 271 -11.04 7.62 -10.36
C THR A 271 -12.53 7.25 -10.47
N LYS A 272 -12.99 6.66 -11.57
CA LYS A 272 -14.40 6.27 -11.73
C LYS A 272 -14.75 5.00 -10.94
N GLU A 273 -13.83 4.05 -10.86
CA GLU A 273 -14.04 2.76 -10.23
C GLU A 273 -13.76 2.79 -8.73
N ALA A 274 -12.76 3.55 -8.30
CA ALA A 274 -12.39 3.66 -6.90
C ALA A 274 -13.26 4.67 -6.13
N ILE A 275 -13.84 5.70 -6.77
CA ILE A 275 -14.54 6.80 -6.07
C ILE A 275 -16.06 6.62 -6.07
N ASP A 276 -16.68 6.84 -4.90
CA ASP A 276 -18.13 6.97 -4.74
C ASP A 276 -18.63 8.27 -5.42
N TYR A 277 -19.45 8.07 -6.45
CA TYR A 277 -19.99 9.11 -7.34
C TYR A 277 -20.67 10.28 -6.61
N ASN A 278 -21.17 10.08 -5.40
CA ASN A 278 -21.92 11.10 -4.67
C ASN A 278 -21.08 12.27 -4.14
N HIS A 279 -19.74 12.15 -4.18
CA HIS A 279 -18.83 13.12 -3.54
C HIS A 279 -17.65 13.52 -4.42
N LYS A 280 -17.83 13.55 -5.75
CA LYS A 280 -16.76 13.95 -6.67
C LYS A 280 -16.22 15.34 -6.30
N PRO A 281 -14.91 15.50 -6.07
CA PRO A 281 -14.30 16.82 -5.96
C PRO A 281 -14.47 17.55 -7.29
N ASP A 282 -14.34 18.88 -7.25
CA ASP A 282 -14.18 19.68 -8.48
C ASP A 282 -13.07 19.02 -9.34
N PRO A 283 -13.30 18.71 -10.63
CA PRO A 283 -12.28 18.16 -11.52
C PRO A 283 -10.96 18.95 -11.51
N LYS A 284 -11.01 20.25 -11.19
CA LYS A 284 -9.83 21.13 -11.04
C LYS A 284 -9.00 20.86 -9.79
N GLN A 285 -9.53 20.13 -8.81
CA GLN A 285 -8.85 19.73 -7.58
C GLN A 285 -8.21 18.33 -7.66
N ARG A 286 -8.24 17.65 -8.82
CA ARG A 286 -7.51 16.38 -9.07
C ARG A 286 -5.99 16.63 -9.11
N LEU A 287 -5.43 17.19 -8.06
CA LEU A 287 -4.01 17.39 -7.90
C LEU A 287 -3.36 16.05 -7.58
N VAL A 288 -2.80 15.43 -8.61
CA VAL A 288 -1.81 14.37 -8.47
C VAL A 288 -0.48 15.03 -8.16
N GLU A 289 0.11 14.68 -7.03
CA GLU A 289 1.47 15.07 -6.65
C GLU A 289 2.39 13.86 -6.87
N ASN A 290 3.36 14.01 -7.77
CA ASN A 290 4.43 13.03 -7.88
C ASN A 290 5.38 13.21 -6.70
N ILE A 291 5.43 12.20 -5.84
CA ILE A 291 6.30 12.18 -4.66
C ILE A 291 7.46 11.20 -4.83
N SER A 292 7.78 10.74 -6.04
CA SER A 292 8.87 9.77 -6.28
C SER A 292 10.26 10.26 -5.88
N LYS A 293 10.44 11.57 -5.69
CA LYS A 293 11.68 12.13 -5.08
C LYS A 293 11.80 11.83 -3.57
N VAL A 294 10.79 11.15 -3.01
CA VAL A 294 10.56 10.83 -1.59
C VAL A 294 10.70 9.33 -1.35
N ILE A 295 11.38 8.57 -2.21
CA ILE A 295 11.71 7.15 -1.93
C ILE A 295 13.18 6.89 -2.27
#